data_AF-A0A8B6HPE0-F1
#
_entry.id   AF-A0A8B6HPE0-F1
#
_cell.length_a   1.000
_cell.length_b   1.000
_cell.length_c   1.000
_cell.angle_alpha   90.00
_cell.angle_beta   90.00
_cell.angle_gamma   90.00
#
_symmetry.space_group_name_H-M   'P 1'
#
loop_
_entity.id
_entity.type
_entity.pdbx_description
1 polymer ?
#
loop_
_entity_poly.entity_id
_entity_poly.type
_entity_poly.pdbx_seq_one_letter_code
_entity_poly.pdbx_strand_id
1 'polypeptide(L)'
;MAIHWLLIFICCIGLHCSSAKYTPDWASLDSRPLPKWYDETKFGIFITWGVFAVPSFSSEWFWPHWKAKHPNRDIVNFMKRNYRPDFTYADFAADFTAEFFDPDEWADIFKASGAGYIVFTTKHGGGFPNWPSSHSFNWNAKAIGPNRDIVGLHCSSAKYTPDWASLDSRPLPKWYDETKFGIFITWGVFAVPSFSSEWFWPHWKSKHPNHDIVNFMKRNYRPDFTYADFAADFTAEFFDPNEWADIFKASGAGYVVFTTKHGGGFPNWPSSHSFNWNAKAVGPNRDIVGDLAEAIRNRTDIKFGTYYCLSEWFNPLYLKDKESNFTTQTFVKTKTMPDLYELVSKYKPDIVWADMVDDMGPSSYWTAKEFLAWLFNESPMKDTVVTNDRWGPDCKCKHGSYKTCTDKFNPG
;
A
#
# COMPACT_ATOMS: atom_id res chain seq x y z
N MET A 1 -4.75 -48.90 -47.40
CA MET A 1 -4.75 -48.51 -45.97
C MET A 1 -4.78 -46.99 -45.91
N ALA A 2 -5.96 -46.41 -45.74
CA ALA A 2 -6.14 -44.96 -45.63
C ALA A 2 -6.25 -44.60 -44.15
N ILE A 3 -5.27 -43.87 -43.62
CA ILE A 3 -5.25 -43.38 -42.25
C ILE A 3 -5.92 -42.00 -42.26
N HIS A 4 -7.06 -41.90 -41.57
CA HIS A 4 -7.76 -40.65 -41.31
C HIS A 4 -6.98 -39.80 -40.30
N TRP A 5 -6.67 -38.55 -40.66
CA TRP A 5 -6.25 -37.53 -39.71
C TRP A 5 -7.48 -36.72 -39.29
N LEU A 6 -7.88 -36.86 -38.03
CA LEU A 6 -8.90 -36.05 -37.39
C LEU A 6 -8.23 -34.76 -36.87
N LEU A 7 -8.43 -33.63 -37.55
CA LEU A 7 -8.02 -32.32 -37.06
C LEU A 7 -9.10 -31.78 -36.12
N ILE A 8 -8.83 -31.79 -34.82
CA ILE A 8 -9.64 -31.11 -33.80
C ILE A 8 -9.15 -29.67 -33.72
N PHE A 9 -9.92 -28.74 -34.29
CA PHE A 9 -9.75 -27.30 -34.06
C PHE A 9 -10.30 -26.95 -32.67
N ILE A 10 -9.43 -26.84 -31.67
CA ILE A 10 -9.77 -26.23 -30.39
C ILE A 10 -9.67 -24.71 -30.58
N CYS A 11 -10.83 -24.07 -30.74
CA CYS A 11 -10.96 -22.61 -30.75
C CYS A 11 -10.80 -22.11 -29.31
N CYS A 12 -9.57 -21.79 -28.89
CA CYS A 12 -9.31 -21.11 -27.63
C CYS A 12 -9.77 -19.64 -27.76
N ILE A 13 -11.02 -19.37 -27.38
CA ILE A 13 -11.49 -18.01 -27.13
C ILE A 13 -10.76 -17.51 -25.88
N GLY A 14 -9.73 -16.70 -26.10
CA GLY A 14 -9.05 -15.99 -25.03
C GLY A 14 -10.03 -15.04 -24.35
N LEU A 15 -10.31 -15.30 -23.06
CA LEU A 15 -10.96 -14.34 -22.17
C LEU A 15 -10.03 -13.14 -21.99
N HIS A 16 -10.13 -12.21 -22.94
CA HIS A 16 -9.70 -10.83 -22.73
C HIS A 16 -10.61 -10.29 -21.63
N CYS A 17 -10.05 -10.04 -20.44
CA CYS A 17 -10.69 -9.19 -19.45
C CYS A 17 -10.62 -7.75 -19.96
N SER A 18 -11.39 -7.46 -21.01
CA SER A 18 -11.70 -6.10 -21.42
C SER A 18 -12.63 -5.56 -20.36
N SER A 19 -12.26 -4.45 -19.72
CA SER A 19 -13.21 -3.66 -18.93
C SER A 19 -14.41 -3.36 -19.83
N ALA A 20 -15.54 -4.03 -19.58
CA ALA A 20 -16.74 -3.87 -20.38
C ALA A 20 -17.15 -2.39 -20.34
N LYS A 21 -17.07 -1.72 -21.49
CA LYS A 21 -17.57 -0.35 -21.63
C LYS A 21 -19.10 -0.42 -21.74
N TYR A 22 -19.80 0.07 -20.74
CA TYR A 22 -21.26 0.17 -20.74
C TYR A 22 -21.71 1.39 -21.54
N THR A 23 -22.81 1.23 -22.29
CA THR A 23 -23.53 2.32 -22.94
C THR A 23 -24.64 2.85 -22.04
N PRO A 24 -25.07 4.12 -22.17
CA PRO A 24 -26.08 4.72 -21.30
C PRO A 24 -27.51 4.26 -21.66
N ASP A 25 -27.72 2.95 -21.72
CA ASP A 25 -29.02 2.30 -21.94
C ASP A 25 -29.20 1.12 -20.97
N TRP A 26 -30.46 0.82 -20.63
CA TRP A 26 -30.77 -0.19 -19.63
C TRP A 26 -30.30 -1.58 -20.01
N ALA A 27 -30.35 -1.95 -21.29
CA ALA A 27 -29.91 -3.27 -21.71
C ALA A 27 -28.41 -3.48 -21.45
N SER A 28 -27.59 -2.45 -21.69
CA SER A 28 -26.17 -2.48 -21.33
C SER A 28 -25.95 -2.42 -19.82
N LEU A 29 -26.64 -1.56 -19.08
CA LEU A 29 -26.44 -1.41 -17.63
C LEU A 29 -26.89 -2.66 -16.84
N ASP A 30 -27.99 -3.28 -17.25
CA ASP A 30 -28.55 -4.49 -16.63
C ASP A 30 -27.74 -5.75 -16.97
N SER A 31 -26.90 -5.71 -18.01
CA SER A 31 -25.97 -6.80 -18.31
C SER A 31 -24.78 -6.86 -17.35
N ARG A 32 -24.63 -5.89 -16.43
CA ARG A 32 -23.54 -5.85 -15.47
C ARG A 32 -23.74 -6.96 -14.42
N PRO A 33 -22.77 -7.88 -14.25
CA PRO A 33 -22.87 -8.88 -13.20
C PRO A 33 -22.87 -8.22 -11.83
N LEU A 34 -23.65 -8.78 -10.89
CA LEU A 34 -23.59 -8.38 -9.50
C LEU A 34 -22.17 -8.58 -8.96
N PRO A 35 -21.57 -7.59 -8.28
CA PRO A 35 -20.30 -7.77 -7.62
C PRO A 35 -20.38 -8.94 -6.62
N LYS A 36 -19.38 -9.83 -6.63
CA LYS A 36 -19.35 -11.03 -5.79
C LYS A 36 -19.58 -10.71 -4.30
N TRP A 37 -18.99 -9.63 -3.79
CA TRP A 37 -19.17 -9.22 -2.40
C TRP A 37 -20.63 -8.88 -2.06
N TYR A 38 -21.38 -8.29 -2.99
CA TYR A 38 -22.79 -7.92 -2.79
C TYR A 38 -23.69 -9.15 -2.90
N ASP A 39 -23.37 -10.07 -3.80
CA ASP A 39 -24.06 -11.35 -3.89
C ASP A 39 -23.85 -12.20 -2.62
N GLU A 40 -22.65 -12.21 -2.06
CA GLU A 40 -22.36 -12.92 -0.81
C GLU A 40 -22.97 -12.24 0.42
N THR A 41 -23.04 -10.90 0.41
CA THR A 41 -23.59 -10.12 1.51
C THR A 41 -25.12 -10.12 1.48
N LYS A 42 -25.74 -10.90 2.36
CA LYS A 42 -27.21 -11.03 2.42
C LYS A 42 -27.92 -9.99 3.29
N PHE A 43 -27.17 -9.14 3.99
CA PHE A 43 -27.71 -8.12 4.89
C PHE A 43 -26.90 -6.83 4.86
N GLY A 44 -27.59 -5.70 4.78
CA GLY A 44 -27.01 -4.37 4.86
C GLY A 44 -27.98 -3.36 5.44
N ILE A 45 -27.45 -2.21 5.85
CA ILE A 45 -28.21 -1.16 6.55
C ILE A 45 -28.34 0.07 5.66
N PHE A 46 -29.56 0.59 5.50
CA PHE A 46 -29.82 1.85 4.80
C PHE A 46 -30.12 2.94 5.81
N ILE A 47 -29.35 4.03 5.77
CA ILE A 47 -29.45 5.14 6.72
C ILE A 47 -29.91 6.40 6.01
N THR A 48 -31.10 6.86 6.40
CA THR A 48 -31.70 8.11 5.93
C THR A 48 -31.55 9.19 7.00
N TRP A 49 -30.49 9.99 6.90
CA TRP A 49 -30.15 11.01 7.90
C TRP A 49 -29.58 12.30 7.27
N GLY A 50 -29.97 13.46 7.80
CA GLY A 50 -29.58 14.77 7.31
C GLY A 50 -30.44 15.88 7.93
N VAL A 51 -30.44 17.08 7.32
CA VAL A 51 -31.15 18.28 7.82
C VAL A 51 -32.64 18.04 8.14
N PHE A 52 -33.31 17.17 7.38
CA PHE A 52 -34.71 16.81 7.63
C PHE A 52 -34.95 16.07 8.96
N ALA A 53 -33.91 15.58 9.63
CA ALA A 53 -34.02 14.93 10.93
C ALA A 53 -34.13 15.93 12.09
N VAL A 54 -33.65 17.17 11.91
CA VAL A 54 -33.62 18.21 12.96
C VAL A 54 -35.00 18.48 13.59
N PRO A 55 -36.10 18.64 12.82
CA PRO A 55 -37.42 18.87 13.41
C PRO A 55 -37.91 17.71 14.28
N SER A 56 -37.31 16.51 14.16
CA SER A 56 -37.72 15.28 14.84
C SER A 56 -39.23 15.00 14.70
N PHE A 57 -39.79 15.35 13.54
CA PHE A 57 -41.22 15.27 13.26
C PHE A 57 -41.46 14.82 11.82
N SER A 58 -42.39 13.89 11.62
CA SER A 58 -42.73 13.28 10.33
C SER A 58 -41.62 12.39 9.76
N SER A 59 -41.04 12.71 8.58
CA SER A 59 -40.13 11.83 7.83
C SER A 59 -39.13 12.62 6.99
N GLU A 60 -38.27 11.94 6.23
CA GLU A 60 -37.32 12.51 5.28
C GLU A 60 -37.97 13.37 4.17
N TRP A 61 -39.29 13.25 4.01
CA TRP A 61 -40.12 14.06 3.11
C TRP A 61 -40.71 15.31 3.79
N PHE A 62 -40.20 15.69 4.97
CA PHE A 62 -40.67 16.84 5.73
C PHE A 62 -40.75 18.13 4.88
N TRP A 63 -39.67 18.48 4.18
CA TRP A 63 -39.60 19.70 3.38
C TRP A 63 -40.67 19.77 2.28
N PRO A 64 -40.79 18.80 1.37
CA PRO A 64 -41.83 18.84 0.34
C PRO A 64 -43.23 18.84 0.96
N HIS A 65 -43.47 18.12 2.06
CA HIS A 65 -44.79 18.16 2.71
C HIS A 65 -45.09 19.47 3.45
N TRP A 66 -44.07 20.24 3.85
CA TRP A 66 -44.25 21.55 4.45
C TRP A 66 -44.49 22.66 3.41
N LYS A 67 -43.78 22.62 2.27
CA LYS A 67 -43.80 23.70 1.26
C LYS A 67 -44.50 23.34 -0.06
N ALA A 68 -45.08 22.16 -0.19
CA ALA A 68 -45.87 21.79 -1.37
C ALA A 68 -47.07 22.72 -1.57
N LYS A 69 -47.61 22.72 -2.80
CA LYS A 69 -48.86 23.41 -3.16
C LYS A 69 -50.04 23.02 -2.27
N HIS A 70 -50.07 21.77 -1.80
CA HIS A 70 -51.03 21.26 -0.83
C HIS A 70 -50.24 20.69 0.37
N PRO A 71 -49.86 21.53 1.34
CA PRO A 71 -48.99 21.10 2.43
C PRO A 71 -49.75 20.24 3.44
N ASN A 72 -49.03 19.35 4.11
CA ASN A 72 -49.59 18.53 5.18
C ASN A 72 -49.95 19.43 6.37
N ARG A 73 -51.21 19.38 6.80
CA ARG A 73 -51.76 20.24 7.85
C ARG A 73 -51.04 20.08 9.20
N ASP A 74 -50.62 18.86 9.54
CA ASP A 74 -50.00 18.57 10.83
C ASP A 74 -48.56 19.12 10.87
N ILE A 75 -47.82 19.00 9.76
CA ILE A 75 -46.50 19.64 9.61
C ILE A 75 -46.61 21.17 9.68
N VAL A 76 -47.59 21.77 9.00
CA VAL A 76 -47.80 23.23 9.07
C VAL A 76 -48.13 23.69 10.49
N ASN A 77 -48.99 22.95 11.20
CA ASN A 77 -49.34 23.27 12.58
C ASN A 77 -48.15 23.09 13.52
N PHE A 78 -47.35 22.03 13.33
CA PHE A 78 -46.11 21.81 14.07
C PHE A 78 -45.15 22.99 13.86
N MET A 79 -44.95 23.44 12.61
CA MET A 79 -44.07 24.57 12.33
C MET A 79 -44.56 25.87 12.96
N LYS A 80 -45.87 26.16 12.87
CA LYS A 80 -46.46 27.36 13.49
C LYS A 80 -46.36 27.39 15.02
N ARG A 81 -46.32 26.21 15.67
CA ARG A 81 -46.25 26.10 17.13
C ARG A 81 -44.83 26.19 17.67
N ASN A 82 -43.86 25.63 16.95
CA ASN A 82 -42.51 25.41 17.47
C ASN A 82 -41.46 26.35 16.87
N TYR A 83 -41.75 27.01 15.75
CA TYR A 83 -40.79 27.85 15.04
C TYR A 83 -41.38 29.22 14.72
N ARG A 84 -40.49 30.22 14.57
CA ARG A 84 -40.88 31.58 14.21
C ARG A 84 -41.52 31.65 12.80
N PRO A 85 -42.39 32.64 12.53
CA PRO A 85 -43.14 32.71 11.26
C PRO A 85 -42.26 32.77 9.99
N ASP A 86 -41.06 33.33 10.09
CA ASP A 86 -40.08 33.49 9.01
C ASP A 86 -39.07 32.33 8.91
N PHE A 87 -39.23 31.27 9.72
CA PHE A 87 -38.33 30.12 9.72
C PHE A 87 -38.32 29.41 8.35
N THR A 88 -37.13 29.06 7.89
CA THR A 88 -36.86 28.43 6.59
C THR A 88 -36.19 27.06 6.78
N TYR A 89 -36.06 26.29 5.70
CA TYR A 89 -35.30 25.04 5.77
C TYR A 89 -33.80 25.26 5.93
N ALA A 90 -33.30 26.43 5.54
CA ALA A 90 -31.91 26.80 5.75
C ALA A 90 -31.58 26.97 7.23
N ASP A 91 -32.55 27.42 8.04
CA ASP A 91 -32.38 27.51 9.48
C ASP A 91 -32.16 26.12 10.11
N PHE A 92 -32.85 25.07 9.63
CA PHE A 92 -32.60 23.70 10.09
C PHE A 92 -31.18 23.20 9.79
N ALA A 93 -30.54 23.70 8.73
CA ALA A 93 -29.17 23.29 8.41
C ALA A 93 -28.17 23.79 9.46
N ALA A 94 -28.42 24.94 10.08
CA ALA A 94 -27.58 25.45 11.17
C ALA A 94 -27.74 24.59 12.45
N ASP A 95 -28.95 24.11 12.71
CA ASP A 95 -29.28 23.26 13.86
C ASP A 95 -28.85 21.79 13.65
N PHE A 96 -28.53 21.39 12.41
CA PHE A 96 -27.98 20.07 12.12
C PHE A 96 -26.49 20.01 12.51
N THR A 97 -26.19 19.81 13.79
CA THR A 97 -24.80 19.84 14.30
C THR A 97 -24.07 18.52 14.11
N ALA A 98 -24.80 17.41 14.02
CA ALA A 98 -24.26 16.06 14.07
C ALA A 98 -23.32 15.85 15.28
N GLU A 99 -23.51 16.54 16.41
CA GLU A 99 -22.50 16.57 17.49
C GLU A 99 -22.20 15.18 18.11
N PHE A 100 -23.18 14.28 18.14
CA PHE A 100 -23.05 12.91 18.64
C PHE A 100 -22.69 11.89 17.56
N PHE A 101 -22.37 12.34 16.35
CA PHE A 101 -21.95 11.45 15.28
C PHE A 101 -20.47 11.10 15.45
N ASP A 102 -20.23 9.80 15.65
CA ASP A 102 -18.93 9.14 15.66
C ASP A 102 -18.93 8.05 14.56
N PRO A 103 -18.09 8.18 13.51
CA PRO A 103 -18.06 7.23 12.41
C PRO A 103 -17.51 5.85 12.82
N ASP A 104 -16.61 5.79 13.79
CA ASP A 104 -15.97 4.54 14.21
C ASP A 104 -16.92 3.74 15.10
N GLU A 105 -17.60 4.40 16.04
CA GLU A 105 -18.64 3.76 16.86
C GLU A 105 -19.77 3.19 15.99
N TRP A 106 -20.19 3.95 14.97
CA TRP A 106 -21.20 3.49 14.02
C TRP A 106 -20.73 2.29 13.21
N ALA A 107 -19.49 2.31 12.72
CA ALA A 107 -18.90 1.18 12.00
C ALA A 107 -18.85 -0.09 12.87
N ASP A 108 -18.48 0.05 14.14
CA ASP A 108 -18.47 -1.05 15.10
C ASP A 108 -19.87 -1.63 15.34
N ILE A 109 -20.88 -0.77 15.51
CA ILE A 109 -22.29 -1.20 15.66
C ILE A 109 -22.76 -1.95 14.41
N PHE A 110 -22.47 -1.43 13.21
CA PHE A 110 -22.88 -2.08 11.96
C PHE A 110 -22.21 -3.42 11.75
N LYS A 111 -20.91 -3.50 12.04
CA LYS A 111 -20.17 -4.76 12.00
C LYS A 111 -20.74 -5.76 13.01
N ALA A 112 -21.02 -5.32 14.25
CA ALA A 112 -21.61 -6.15 15.29
C ALA A 112 -23.02 -6.65 14.93
N SER A 113 -23.78 -5.87 14.15
CA SER A 113 -25.10 -6.29 13.64
C SER A 113 -25.04 -7.37 12.55
N GLY A 114 -23.85 -7.66 12.02
CA GLY A 114 -23.66 -8.58 10.88
C GLY A 114 -23.92 -7.95 9.52
N ALA A 115 -24.05 -6.63 9.42
CA ALA A 115 -24.19 -5.92 8.16
C ALA A 115 -22.88 -6.01 7.35
N GLY A 116 -22.96 -6.46 6.10
CA GLY A 116 -21.78 -6.46 5.21
C GLY A 116 -21.66 -5.18 4.37
N TYR A 117 -22.69 -4.33 4.37
CA TYR A 117 -22.62 -2.99 3.79
C TYR A 117 -23.56 -2.00 4.49
N ILE A 118 -23.25 -0.71 4.34
CA ILE A 118 -24.14 0.38 4.67
C ILE A 118 -24.39 1.28 3.46
N VAL A 119 -25.58 1.85 3.39
CA VAL A 119 -25.91 2.93 2.48
C VAL A 119 -26.17 4.17 3.33
N PHE A 120 -25.26 5.12 3.25
CA PHE A 120 -25.37 6.37 3.99
C PHE A 120 -25.94 7.46 3.11
N THR A 121 -26.87 8.26 3.64
CA THR A 121 -27.41 9.40 2.90
C THR A 121 -26.33 10.45 2.71
N THR A 122 -25.83 10.54 1.47
CA THR A 122 -24.89 11.59 1.09
C THR A 122 -25.65 12.89 0.84
N LYS A 123 -26.79 12.84 0.12
CA LYS A 123 -27.68 13.97 -0.16
C LYS A 123 -29.10 13.44 -0.36
N HIS A 124 -30.08 14.11 0.23
CA HIS A 124 -31.51 13.78 0.05
C HIS A 124 -32.22 14.83 -0.83
N GLY A 125 -33.54 14.68 -1.01
CA GLY A 125 -34.37 15.60 -1.82
C GLY A 125 -34.35 17.07 -1.38
N GLY A 126 -33.98 17.36 -0.12
CA GLY A 126 -33.76 18.73 0.37
C GLY A 126 -32.49 19.41 -0.17
N GLY A 127 -31.66 18.68 -0.92
CA GLY A 127 -30.53 19.24 -1.66
C GLY A 127 -29.26 19.50 -0.84
N PHE A 128 -29.29 19.31 0.49
CA PHE A 128 -28.14 19.51 1.37
C PHE A 128 -27.18 18.30 1.32
N PRO A 129 -25.93 18.47 0.85
CA PRO A 129 -24.91 17.42 0.87
C PRO A 129 -24.26 17.28 2.25
N ASN A 130 -24.12 16.05 2.71
CA ASN A 130 -23.36 15.68 3.91
C ASN A 130 -21.82 15.62 3.67
N TRP A 131 -21.35 16.16 2.54
CA TRP A 131 -19.93 16.22 2.15
C TRP A 131 -19.60 17.61 1.55
N PRO A 132 -18.32 18.02 1.44
CA PRO A 132 -17.91 19.33 0.92
C PRO A 132 -18.04 19.41 -0.62
N SER A 133 -19.27 19.45 -1.13
CA SER A 133 -19.55 19.58 -2.56
C SER A 133 -19.07 20.93 -3.10
N SER A 134 -18.19 20.92 -4.10
CA SER A 134 -17.77 22.12 -4.85
C SER A 134 -18.89 22.78 -5.67
N HIS A 135 -20.03 22.09 -5.83
CA HIS A 135 -21.18 22.54 -6.60
C HIS A 135 -22.35 23.00 -5.72
N SER A 136 -22.17 23.06 -4.40
CA SER A 136 -23.18 23.51 -3.44
C SER A 136 -22.56 24.52 -2.48
N PHE A 137 -22.25 25.71 -3.02
CA PHE A 137 -21.54 26.78 -2.33
C PHE A 137 -22.35 27.24 -1.10
N ASN A 138 -21.70 27.23 0.07
CA ASN A 138 -22.31 27.55 1.37
C ASN A 138 -23.59 26.76 1.71
N TRP A 139 -23.83 25.60 1.09
CA TRP A 139 -24.98 24.75 1.38
C TRP A 139 -24.56 23.29 1.43
N ASN A 140 -23.82 22.93 2.48
CA ASN A 140 -23.34 21.57 2.77
C ASN A 140 -22.85 21.44 4.22
N ALA A 141 -22.67 20.21 4.70
CA ALA A 141 -22.29 19.91 6.08
C ALA A 141 -20.92 20.48 6.50
N LYS A 142 -20.03 20.79 5.54
CA LYS A 142 -18.75 21.43 5.84
C LYS A 142 -18.88 22.94 6.06
N ALA A 143 -19.85 23.58 5.41
CA ALA A 143 -20.05 25.03 5.44
C ALA A 143 -21.08 25.50 6.47
N ILE A 144 -22.10 24.68 6.78
CA ILE A 144 -23.19 25.00 7.72
C ILE A 144 -23.49 23.76 8.57
N GLY A 145 -23.76 23.96 9.86
CA GLY A 145 -24.12 22.88 10.79
C GLY A 145 -22.89 22.14 11.32
N PRO A 146 -22.57 20.90 10.87
CA PRO A 146 -21.54 20.09 11.48
C PRO A 146 -20.10 20.60 11.30
N ASN A 147 -19.86 21.49 10.33
CA ASN A 147 -18.55 22.00 9.95
C ASN A 147 -17.51 20.92 9.60
N ARG A 148 -17.96 19.75 9.13
CA ARG A 148 -17.13 18.59 8.79
C ARG A 148 -17.70 17.77 7.64
N ASP A 149 -16.84 16.96 7.02
CA ASP A 149 -17.21 16.04 5.95
C ASP A 149 -17.76 14.74 6.55
N ILE A 150 -19.08 14.66 6.73
CA ILE A 150 -19.74 13.52 7.37
C ILE A 150 -19.58 12.26 6.51
N VAL A 151 -19.68 12.37 5.18
CA VAL A 151 -19.50 11.22 4.27
C VAL A 151 -18.05 10.77 4.24
N GLY A 152 -17.10 11.71 4.12
CA GLY A 152 -15.67 11.40 4.11
C GLY A 152 -15.20 10.69 5.39
N LEU A 153 -15.80 11.01 6.54
CA LEU A 153 -15.52 10.36 7.82
C LEU A 153 -15.96 8.89 7.87
N HIS A 154 -17.00 8.47 7.14
CA HIS A 154 -17.36 7.05 6.97
C HIS A 154 -16.47 6.32 5.97
N CYS A 155 -15.81 7.06 5.06
CA CYS A 155 -14.95 6.50 4.03
C CYS A 155 -13.46 6.44 4.44
N SER A 156 -13.05 7.11 5.53
CA SER A 156 -11.72 6.89 6.08
C SER A 156 -11.72 5.58 6.83
N SER A 157 -11.07 4.55 6.27
CA SER A 157 -10.59 3.42 7.07
C SER A 157 -9.96 3.96 8.34
N ALA A 158 -10.31 3.40 9.51
CA ALA A 158 -9.65 3.71 10.77
C ALA A 158 -8.13 3.83 10.53
N LYS A 159 -7.56 5.00 10.79
CA LYS A 159 -6.15 5.24 10.49
C LYS A 159 -5.31 4.34 11.38
N TYR A 160 -4.33 3.66 10.79
CA TYR A 160 -3.38 2.87 11.56
C TYR A 160 -2.49 3.79 12.39
N THR A 161 -2.50 3.63 13.71
CA THR A 161 -1.62 4.37 14.62
C THR A 161 -0.25 3.68 14.69
N PRO A 162 0.84 4.40 15.04
CA PRO A 162 2.20 3.85 15.09
C PRO A 162 2.42 2.98 16.35
N ASP A 163 1.55 2.01 16.57
CA ASP A 163 1.64 0.98 17.59
C ASP A 163 1.29 -0.39 17.00
N TRP A 164 1.83 -1.45 17.60
CA TRP A 164 1.69 -2.79 17.02
C TRP A 164 0.27 -3.32 17.05
N ALA A 165 -0.54 -2.96 18.05
CA ALA A 165 -1.93 -3.44 18.11
C ALA A 165 -2.74 -2.90 16.92
N SER A 166 -2.54 -1.63 16.57
CA SER A 166 -3.14 -1.04 15.37
C SER A 166 -2.54 -1.60 14.08
N LEU A 167 -1.21 -1.60 13.95
CA LEU A 167 -0.54 -2.04 12.70
C LEU A 167 -0.79 -3.51 12.36
N ASP A 168 -0.77 -4.39 13.37
CA ASP A 168 -1.02 -5.83 13.17
C ASP A 168 -2.51 -6.16 12.98
N SER A 169 -3.42 -5.21 13.26
CA SER A 169 -4.85 -5.38 12.97
C SER A 169 -5.18 -5.29 11.47
N ARG A 170 -4.23 -4.80 10.66
CA ARG A 170 -4.40 -4.64 9.22
C ARG A 170 -4.62 -6.01 8.56
N PRO A 171 -5.75 -6.23 7.87
CA PRO A 171 -5.99 -7.48 7.18
C PRO A 171 -5.00 -7.67 6.03
N LEU A 172 -4.62 -8.92 5.77
CA LEU A 172 -3.86 -9.27 4.58
C LEU A 172 -4.68 -8.94 3.33
N PRO A 173 -4.09 -8.24 2.33
CA PRO A 173 -4.76 -7.99 1.08
C PRO A 173 -4.94 -9.30 0.33
N LYS A 174 -6.11 -9.46 -0.28
CA LYS A 174 -6.56 -10.70 -0.93
C LYS A 174 -5.53 -11.29 -1.91
N TRP A 175 -4.85 -10.44 -2.68
CA TRP A 175 -3.87 -10.90 -3.67
C TRP A 175 -2.72 -11.69 -3.02
N TYR A 176 -2.28 -11.31 -1.81
CA TYR A 176 -1.16 -11.96 -1.13
C TYR A 176 -1.60 -13.29 -0.54
N ASP A 177 -2.81 -13.35 0.02
CA ASP A 177 -3.36 -14.61 0.50
C ASP A 177 -3.60 -15.60 -0.66
N GLU A 178 -4.05 -15.13 -1.82
CA GLU A 178 -4.25 -16.01 -3.00
C GLU A 178 -2.93 -16.45 -3.64
N THR A 179 -1.90 -15.61 -3.58
CA THR A 179 -0.59 -15.91 -4.16
C THR A 179 0.23 -16.81 -3.25
N LYS A 180 0.62 -17.99 -3.74
CA LYS A 180 1.37 -18.99 -2.93
C LYS A 180 2.86 -19.05 -3.23
N PHE A 181 3.28 -18.52 -4.36
CA PHE A 181 4.65 -18.62 -4.85
C PHE A 181 5.14 -17.26 -5.37
N GLY A 182 6.37 -16.91 -5.00
CA GLY A 182 7.05 -15.73 -5.50
C GLY A 182 8.56 -15.95 -5.61
N ILE A 183 9.21 -15.12 -6.40
CA ILE A 183 10.65 -15.21 -6.69
C ILE A 183 11.38 -14.09 -5.96
N PHE A 184 12.55 -14.41 -5.42
CA PHE A 184 13.44 -13.46 -4.78
C PHE A 184 14.71 -13.30 -5.61
N ILE A 185 15.17 -12.07 -5.80
CA ILE A 185 16.34 -11.77 -6.61
C ILE A 185 17.35 -10.98 -5.79
N THR A 186 18.48 -11.62 -5.49
CA THR A 186 19.61 -10.99 -4.81
C THR A 186 20.67 -10.61 -5.83
N TRP A 187 20.71 -9.33 -6.21
CA TRP A 187 21.62 -8.83 -7.24
C TRP A 187 22.15 -7.43 -6.92
N GLY A 188 23.42 -7.18 -7.23
CA GLY A 188 24.12 -5.93 -6.96
C GLY A 188 25.63 -6.09 -7.12
N VAL A 189 26.40 -5.12 -6.63
CA VAL A 189 27.87 -5.05 -6.80
C VAL A 189 28.61 -6.33 -6.37
N PHE A 190 28.12 -7.02 -5.34
CA PHE A 190 28.68 -8.31 -4.88
C PHE A 190 28.61 -9.43 -5.94
N ALA A 191 27.79 -9.29 -6.98
CA ALA A 191 27.69 -10.27 -8.06
C ALA A 191 28.88 -10.21 -9.04
N VAL A 192 29.56 -9.06 -9.14
CA VAL A 192 30.72 -8.87 -10.03
C VAL A 192 31.82 -9.90 -9.82
N PRO A 193 32.34 -10.13 -8.60
CA PRO A 193 33.38 -11.15 -8.40
C PRO A 193 32.90 -12.58 -8.69
N SER A 194 31.58 -12.83 -8.79
CA SER A 194 30.99 -14.14 -9.06
C SER A 194 31.54 -15.25 -8.15
N PHE A 195 31.85 -14.90 -6.90
CA PHE A 195 32.50 -15.78 -5.93
C PHE A 195 31.84 -15.63 -4.56
N SER A 196 31.62 -16.75 -3.86
CA SER A 196 30.92 -16.81 -2.57
C SER A 196 29.44 -16.40 -2.63
N SER A 197 29.08 -15.22 -2.10
CA SER A 197 27.68 -14.83 -1.86
C SER A 197 27.54 -13.32 -1.72
N GLU A 198 26.32 -12.84 -1.53
CA GLU A 198 26.00 -11.44 -1.25
C GLU A 198 26.70 -10.89 0.00
N TRP A 199 27.17 -11.76 0.90
CA TRP A 199 27.98 -11.46 2.08
C TRP A 199 29.48 -11.30 1.77
N PHE A 200 29.86 -11.11 0.50
CA PHE A 200 31.24 -11.01 0.06
C PHE A 200 32.07 -10.01 0.88
N TRP A 201 31.56 -8.78 1.06
CA TRP A 201 32.29 -7.73 1.77
C TRP A 201 32.62 -8.08 3.23
N PRO A 202 31.66 -8.47 4.09
CA PRO A 202 31.97 -8.79 5.47
C PRO A 202 32.87 -10.02 5.57
N HIS A 203 32.73 -11.01 4.69
CA HIS A 203 33.65 -12.15 4.68
C HIS A 203 35.04 -11.80 4.13
N TRP A 204 35.20 -10.70 3.40
CA TRP A 204 36.50 -10.22 2.93
C TRP A 204 37.21 -9.28 3.91
N LYS A 205 36.45 -8.36 4.54
CA LYS A 205 37.00 -7.22 5.29
C LYS A 205 36.77 -7.26 6.80
N SER A 206 36.07 -8.27 7.34
CA SER A 206 35.87 -8.40 8.79
C SER A 206 37.17 -8.76 9.54
N LYS A 207 37.08 -8.76 10.88
CA LYS A 207 38.19 -9.15 11.78
C LYS A 207 38.66 -10.60 11.57
N HIS A 208 37.76 -11.47 11.10
CA HIS A 208 38.03 -12.87 10.83
C HIS A 208 37.60 -13.19 9.39
N PRO A 209 38.37 -12.73 8.39
CA PRO A 209 37.97 -12.86 6.99
C PRO A 209 38.07 -14.32 6.55
N ASN A 210 37.21 -14.70 5.60
CA ASN A 210 37.26 -16.00 4.95
C ASN A 210 38.53 -16.08 4.09
N HIS A 211 39.35 -17.10 4.34
CA HIS A 211 40.64 -17.29 3.66
C HIS A 211 40.50 -17.49 2.14
N ASP A 212 39.45 -18.15 1.67
CA ASP A 212 39.23 -18.39 0.24
C ASP A 212 38.90 -17.09 -0.49
N ILE A 213 38.08 -16.23 0.11
CA ILE A 213 37.77 -14.91 -0.46
C ILE A 213 39.02 -14.02 -0.48
N VAL A 214 39.82 -14.01 0.60
CA VAL A 214 41.08 -13.25 0.64
C VAL A 214 42.06 -13.75 -0.43
N ASN A 215 42.20 -15.06 -0.60
CA ASN A 215 43.08 -15.65 -1.61
C ASN A 215 42.57 -15.38 -3.02
N PHE A 216 41.27 -15.45 -3.25
CA PHE A 216 40.63 -15.06 -4.50
C PHE A 216 40.95 -13.60 -4.84
N MET A 217 40.79 -12.68 -3.88
CA MET A 217 41.09 -11.27 -4.10
C MET A 217 42.57 -11.03 -4.43
N LYS A 218 43.49 -11.68 -3.70
CA LYS A 218 44.95 -11.56 -3.96
C LYS A 218 45.37 -12.08 -5.34
N ARG A 219 44.68 -13.09 -5.86
CA ARG A 219 45.03 -13.72 -7.16
C ARG A 219 44.47 -12.97 -8.36
N ASN A 220 43.30 -12.34 -8.21
CA ASN A 220 42.55 -11.79 -9.34
C ASN A 220 42.50 -10.26 -9.39
N TYR A 221 42.79 -9.57 -8.27
CA TYR A 221 42.68 -8.12 -8.18
C TYR A 221 43.97 -7.49 -7.65
N ARG A 222 44.18 -6.21 -7.98
CA ARG A 222 45.34 -5.43 -7.52
C ARG A 222 45.36 -5.29 -5.98
N PRO A 223 46.54 -5.13 -5.35
CA PRO A 223 46.65 -5.11 -3.88
C PRO A 223 45.83 -4.02 -3.16
N ASP A 224 45.57 -2.89 -3.81
CA ASP A 224 44.81 -1.75 -3.31
C ASP A 224 43.31 -1.77 -3.70
N PHE A 225 42.82 -2.85 -4.31
CA PHE A 225 41.42 -2.97 -4.71
C PHE A 225 40.47 -2.86 -3.50
N THR A 226 39.47 -2.01 -3.64
CA THR A 226 38.41 -1.77 -2.67
C THR A 226 37.10 -2.38 -3.15
N TYR A 227 36.11 -2.51 -2.27
CA TYR A 227 34.80 -3.00 -2.68
C TYR A 227 34.06 -2.02 -3.59
N ALA A 228 34.36 -0.72 -3.49
CA ALA A 228 33.76 0.28 -4.35
C ALA A 228 34.25 0.15 -5.81
N ASP A 229 35.46 -0.36 -6.03
CA ASP A 229 35.99 -0.59 -7.37
C ASP A 229 35.13 -1.56 -8.19
N PHE A 230 34.46 -2.53 -7.55
CA PHE A 230 33.53 -3.45 -8.23
C PHE A 230 32.34 -2.73 -8.88
N ALA A 231 31.95 -1.55 -8.40
CA ALA A 231 30.77 -0.87 -8.94
C ALA A 231 30.94 -0.45 -10.40
N ALA A 232 32.17 -0.16 -10.85
CA ALA A 232 32.44 0.16 -12.25
C ALA A 232 32.23 -1.04 -13.18
N ASP A 233 32.55 -2.25 -12.69
CA ASP A 233 32.42 -3.50 -13.43
C ASP A 233 30.99 -4.09 -13.37
N PHE A 234 30.13 -3.56 -12.50
CA PHE A 234 28.71 -3.91 -12.45
C PHE A 234 27.95 -3.22 -13.58
N THR A 235 28.15 -3.64 -14.83
CA THR A 235 27.60 -2.93 -16.01
C THR A 235 26.16 -3.29 -16.35
N ALA A 236 25.66 -4.43 -15.86
CA ALA A 236 24.35 -4.97 -16.22
C ALA A 236 24.15 -5.11 -17.76
N GLU A 237 25.23 -5.41 -18.50
CA GLU A 237 25.26 -5.36 -19.98
C GLU A 237 24.15 -6.18 -20.66
N PHE A 238 23.83 -7.35 -20.12
CA PHE A 238 22.79 -8.25 -20.66
C PHE A 238 21.46 -8.18 -19.91
N PHE A 239 21.23 -7.15 -19.11
CA PHE A 239 19.97 -7.00 -18.38
C PHE A 239 18.85 -6.50 -19.30
N ASP A 240 17.91 -7.40 -19.63
CA ASP A 240 16.62 -7.06 -20.23
C ASP A 240 15.48 -7.28 -19.22
N PRO A 241 14.86 -6.20 -18.70
CA PRO A 241 13.76 -6.31 -17.75
C PRO A 241 12.51 -6.97 -18.35
N ASN A 242 12.30 -6.89 -19.68
CA ASN A 242 11.16 -7.53 -20.34
C ASN A 242 11.33 -9.04 -20.42
N GLU A 243 12.55 -9.50 -20.74
CA GLU A 243 12.87 -10.92 -20.73
C GLU A 243 12.68 -11.50 -19.32
N TRP A 244 13.15 -10.79 -18.29
CA TRP A 244 12.95 -11.18 -16.90
C TRP A 244 11.46 -11.27 -16.54
N ALA A 245 10.66 -10.26 -16.91
CA ALA A 245 9.22 -10.27 -16.67
C ALA A 245 8.54 -11.48 -17.35
N ASP A 246 8.93 -11.82 -18.58
CA ASP A 246 8.40 -12.97 -19.32
C ASP A 246 8.79 -14.30 -18.64
N ILE A 247 10.04 -14.42 -18.16
CA ILE A 247 10.51 -15.59 -17.40
C ILE A 247 9.73 -15.74 -16.08
N PHE A 248 9.54 -14.65 -15.33
CA PHE A 248 8.80 -14.69 -14.07
C PHE A 248 7.35 -15.11 -14.30
N LYS A 249 6.72 -14.62 -15.36
CA LYS A 249 5.37 -15.04 -15.75
C LYS A 249 5.31 -16.51 -16.12
N ALA A 250 6.27 -16.98 -16.91
CA ALA A 250 6.36 -18.38 -17.29
C ALA A 250 6.58 -19.32 -16.09
N SER A 251 7.20 -18.83 -15.01
CA SER A 251 7.42 -19.61 -13.77
C SER A 251 6.16 -19.84 -12.93
N GLY A 252 5.08 -19.08 -13.18
CA GLY A 252 3.87 -19.10 -12.35
C GLY A 252 3.99 -18.35 -11.02
N ALA A 253 5.03 -17.54 -10.83
CA ALA A 253 5.16 -16.65 -9.68
C ALA A 253 4.06 -15.58 -9.70
N GLY A 254 3.41 -15.34 -8.54
CA GLY A 254 2.45 -14.23 -8.41
C GLY A 254 3.08 -12.95 -7.87
N TYR A 255 4.31 -13.01 -7.34
CA TYR A 255 5.10 -11.83 -7.00
C TYR A 255 6.61 -12.04 -7.20
N VAL A 256 7.34 -10.94 -7.35
CA VAL A 256 8.80 -10.90 -7.38
C VAL A 256 9.32 -9.88 -6.37
N VAL A 257 10.32 -10.23 -5.57
CA VAL A 257 11.01 -9.31 -4.67
C VAL A 257 12.44 -9.09 -5.18
N PHE A 258 12.77 -7.85 -5.51
CA PHE A 258 14.10 -7.48 -6.01
C PHE A 258 14.92 -6.75 -4.95
N THR A 259 16.18 -7.14 -4.76
CA THR A 259 17.14 -6.43 -3.89
C THR A 259 17.42 -5.03 -4.43
N THR A 260 16.70 -4.04 -3.90
CA THR A 260 16.93 -2.64 -4.23
C THR A 260 18.25 -2.17 -3.62
N LYS A 261 18.50 -2.51 -2.35
CA LYS A 261 19.74 -2.22 -1.63
C LYS A 261 20.08 -3.37 -0.67
N HIS A 262 21.27 -3.94 -0.78
CA HIS A 262 21.81 -4.93 0.18
C HIS A 262 22.71 -4.26 1.24
N GLY A 263 23.30 -5.05 2.15
CA GLY A 263 24.16 -4.55 3.23
C GLY A 263 25.42 -3.78 2.79
N GLY A 264 25.84 -3.92 1.52
CA GLY A 264 26.89 -3.09 0.93
C GLY A 264 26.45 -1.66 0.60
N GLY A 265 25.17 -1.32 0.81
CA GLY A 265 24.65 0.04 0.68
C GLY A 265 24.55 0.59 -0.74
N PHE A 266 24.74 -0.24 -1.77
CA PHE A 266 24.62 0.15 -3.18
C PHE A 266 23.16 0.03 -3.64
N PRO A 267 22.45 1.14 -3.92
CA PRO A 267 21.11 1.12 -4.47
C PRO A 267 21.15 0.77 -5.96
N ASN A 268 20.32 -0.18 -6.39
CA ASN A 268 20.07 -0.50 -7.80
C ASN A 268 19.16 0.53 -8.50
N TRP A 269 19.01 1.73 -7.91
CA TRP A 269 18.19 2.83 -8.41
C TRP A 269 18.87 4.18 -8.12
N PRO A 270 18.48 5.29 -8.77
CA PRO A 270 19.07 6.61 -8.56
C PRO A 270 18.61 7.24 -7.23
N SER A 271 18.99 6.66 -6.09
CA SER A 271 18.70 7.20 -4.76
C SER A 271 19.27 8.60 -4.60
N SER A 272 18.44 9.55 -4.18
CA SER A 272 18.89 10.93 -3.87
C SER A 272 19.75 11.01 -2.61
N HIS A 273 19.82 9.91 -1.84
CA HIS A 273 20.58 9.81 -0.60
C HIS A 273 21.83 8.91 -0.73
N SER A 274 22.23 8.50 -1.93
CA SER A 274 23.46 7.75 -2.22
C SER A 274 24.28 8.42 -3.32
N PHE A 275 24.85 9.59 -3.01
CA PHE A 275 25.65 10.35 -3.97
C PHE A 275 26.86 9.52 -4.47
N ASN A 276 27.02 9.39 -5.78
CA ASN A 276 28.07 8.63 -6.48
C ASN A 276 28.20 7.14 -6.08
N TRP A 277 27.18 6.57 -5.43
CA TRP A 277 27.18 5.17 -5.00
C TRP A 277 25.82 4.52 -5.27
N ASN A 278 25.44 4.46 -6.55
CA ASN A 278 24.20 3.83 -7.00
C ASN A 278 24.28 3.45 -8.50
N ALA A 279 23.38 2.57 -8.96
CA ALA A 279 23.38 2.03 -10.32
C ALA A 279 23.21 3.07 -11.44
N LYS A 280 22.67 4.26 -11.14
CA LYS A 280 22.58 5.34 -12.13
C LYS A 280 23.87 6.15 -12.24
N ALA A 281 24.62 6.27 -11.15
CA ALA A 281 25.83 7.08 -11.07
C ALA A 281 27.10 6.32 -11.49
N VAL A 282 27.15 4.99 -11.26
CA VAL A 282 28.30 4.15 -11.58
C VAL A 282 27.86 2.74 -11.97
N GLY A 283 28.57 2.12 -12.91
CA GLY A 283 28.28 0.79 -13.44
C GLY A 283 27.17 0.83 -14.48
N PRO A 284 25.91 0.44 -14.18
CA PRO A 284 24.87 0.28 -15.20
C PRO A 284 24.42 1.57 -15.89
N ASN A 285 24.66 2.73 -15.25
CA ASN A 285 24.13 4.04 -15.66
C ASN A 285 22.59 4.03 -15.87
N ARG A 286 21.89 3.20 -15.09
CA ARG A 286 20.50 2.80 -15.31
C ARG A 286 19.71 2.72 -13.99
N ASP A 287 18.40 2.92 -14.07
CA ASP A 287 17.46 2.72 -12.96
C ASP A 287 16.90 1.30 -13.00
N ILE A 288 17.70 0.31 -12.57
CA ILE A 288 17.35 -1.11 -12.66
C ILE A 288 16.02 -1.42 -11.96
N VAL A 289 15.79 -0.81 -10.79
CA VAL A 289 14.54 -1.00 -10.04
C VAL A 289 13.35 -0.46 -10.83
N GLY A 290 13.46 0.75 -11.39
CA GLY A 290 12.40 1.35 -12.20
C GLY A 290 12.09 0.54 -13.46
N ASP A 291 13.13 0.17 -14.20
CA ASP A 291 13.04 -0.64 -15.42
C ASP A 291 12.34 -1.98 -15.17
N LEU A 292 12.72 -2.69 -14.10
CA LEU A 292 12.12 -3.98 -13.76
C LEU A 292 10.66 -3.83 -13.30
N ALA A 293 10.38 -2.83 -12.46
CA ALA A 293 9.03 -2.57 -11.97
C ALA A 293 8.07 -2.21 -13.11
N GLU A 294 8.52 -1.43 -14.09
CA GLU A 294 7.75 -1.07 -15.27
C GLU A 294 7.50 -2.29 -16.17
N ALA A 295 8.52 -3.09 -16.47
CA ALA A 295 8.37 -4.28 -17.30
C ALA A 295 7.38 -5.30 -16.71
N ILE A 296 7.48 -5.57 -15.40
CA ILE A 296 6.57 -6.47 -14.69
C ILE A 296 5.12 -5.96 -14.80
N ARG A 297 4.87 -4.69 -14.51
CA ARG A 297 3.52 -4.10 -14.54
C ARG A 297 2.90 -4.03 -15.93
N ASN A 298 3.72 -3.75 -16.95
CA ASN A 298 3.22 -3.55 -18.30
C ASN A 298 2.94 -4.87 -19.03
N ARG A 299 3.58 -5.98 -18.62
CA ARG A 299 3.55 -7.26 -19.35
C ARG A 299 2.87 -8.40 -18.59
N THR A 300 2.73 -8.25 -17.29
CA THR A 300 2.31 -9.34 -16.40
C THR A 300 1.29 -8.86 -15.38
N ASP A 301 0.66 -9.81 -14.72
CA ASP A 301 -0.19 -9.66 -13.53
C ASP A 301 0.57 -9.90 -12.22
N ILE A 302 1.89 -10.08 -12.30
CA ILE A 302 2.78 -10.34 -11.16
C ILE A 302 2.94 -9.06 -10.33
N LYS A 303 2.96 -9.24 -9.02
CA LYS A 303 3.17 -8.17 -8.04
C LYS A 303 4.65 -7.84 -7.88
N PHE A 304 4.97 -6.56 -7.79
CA PHE A 304 6.36 -6.10 -7.69
C PHE A 304 6.71 -5.74 -6.25
N GLY A 305 7.73 -6.38 -5.71
CA GLY A 305 8.23 -6.19 -4.37
C GLY A 305 9.66 -5.67 -4.34
N THR A 306 9.98 -4.94 -3.29
CA THR A 306 11.31 -4.38 -3.03
C THR A 306 11.88 -4.96 -1.76
N TYR A 307 13.10 -5.48 -1.84
CA TYR A 307 13.93 -5.76 -0.69
C TYR A 307 14.78 -4.54 -0.35
N TYR A 308 14.86 -4.19 0.92
CA TYR A 308 15.72 -3.13 1.43
C TYR A 308 16.42 -3.58 2.72
N CYS A 309 17.75 -3.66 2.68
CA CYS A 309 18.58 -3.84 3.87
C CYS A 309 18.59 -2.54 4.69
N LEU A 310 18.08 -2.58 5.92
CA LEU A 310 17.97 -1.39 6.76
C LEU A 310 19.33 -0.78 7.12
N SER A 311 20.36 -1.63 7.22
CA SER A 311 21.73 -1.26 7.57
C SER A 311 22.69 -1.19 6.37
N GLU A 312 23.86 -0.61 6.62
CA GLU A 312 24.97 -0.55 5.67
C GLU A 312 26.29 -0.85 6.40
N TRP A 313 26.95 -1.96 6.03
CA TRP A 313 28.06 -2.54 6.80
C TRP A 313 29.22 -1.59 7.08
N PHE A 314 29.48 -0.65 6.18
CA PHE A 314 30.61 0.27 6.25
C PHE A 314 30.20 1.74 6.14
N ASN A 315 28.91 2.06 6.27
CA ASN A 315 28.49 3.45 6.29
C ASN A 315 28.91 4.11 7.62
N PRO A 316 29.69 5.21 7.60
CA PRO A 316 30.18 5.84 8.83
C PRO A 316 29.07 6.31 9.79
N LEU A 317 27.90 6.72 9.27
CA LEU A 317 26.78 7.12 10.11
C LEU A 317 26.14 5.92 10.80
N TYR A 318 25.99 4.80 10.08
CA TYR A 318 25.48 3.56 10.68
C TYR A 318 26.44 3.03 11.76
N LEU A 319 27.74 3.05 11.49
CA LEU A 319 28.76 2.63 12.45
C LEU A 319 28.75 3.50 13.72
N LYS A 320 28.60 4.83 13.58
CA LYS A 320 28.46 5.74 14.74
C LYS A 320 27.20 5.46 15.55
N ASP A 321 26.07 5.27 14.89
CA ASP A 321 24.83 4.90 15.57
C ASP A 321 24.98 3.55 16.30
N LYS A 322 25.64 2.56 15.67
CA LYS A 322 25.94 1.27 16.29
C LYS A 322 26.88 1.39 17.49
N GLU A 323 27.93 2.19 17.41
CA GLU A 323 28.85 2.49 18.53
C GLU A 323 28.14 3.15 19.71
N SER A 324 27.09 3.93 19.44
CA SER A 324 26.20 4.52 20.46
C SER A 324 25.22 3.52 21.08
N ASN A 325 25.30 2.23 20.74
CA ASN A 325 24.28 1.22 21.03
C ASN A 325 22.88 1.64 20.53
N PHE A 326 22.82 2.23 19.34
CA PHE A 326 21.59 2.69 18.68
C PHE A 326 20.77 3.72 19.48
N THR A 327 21.44 4.49 20.35
CA THR A 327 20.82 5.61 21.08
C THR A 327 20.75 6.88 20.22
N THR A 328 21.65 7.03 19.25
CA THR A 328 21.53 8.01 18.17
C THR A 328 20.84 7.38 16.96
N GLN A 329 20.20 8.21 16.12
CA GLN A 329 19.45 7.80 14.92
C GLN A 329 19.87 8.60 13.67
N THR A 330 21.13 9.02 13.60
CA THR A 330 21.58 9.93 12.53
C THR A 330 21.48 9.24 11.17
N PHE A 331 21.92 7.99 11.09
CA PHE A 331 21.82 7.20 9.86
C PHE A 331 20.37 6.97 9.44
N VAL A 332 19.49 6.67 10.40
CA VAL A 332 18.07 6.44 10.12
C VAL A 332 17.41 7.68 9.53
N LYS A 333 17.63 8.84 10.15
CA LYS A 333 17.00 10.12 9.75
C LYS A 333 17.54 10.71 8.45
N THR A 334 18.80 10.42 8.11
CA THR A 334 19.47 11.04 6.96
C THR A 334 19.63 10.11 5.76
N LYS A 335 19.54 8.80 5.98
CA LYS A 335 19.76 7.77 4.96
C LYS A 335 18.62 6.79 4.83
N THR A 336 18.41 5.92 5.82
CA THR A 336 17.50 4.76 5.70
C THR A 336 16.04 5.15 5.47
N MET A 337 15.49 6.04 6.31
CA MET A 337 14.07 6.41 6.18
C MET A 337 13.81 7.25 4.92
N PRO A 338 14.57 8.32 4.62
CA PRO A 338 14.38 9.07 3.38
C PRO A 338 14.42 8.18 2.13
N ASP A 339 15.37 7.24 2.06
CA ASP A 339 15.42 6.24 0.98
C ASP A 339 14.14 5.38 0.89
N LEU A 340 13.63 4.87 2.00
CA LEU A 340 12.43 4.03 2.01
C LEU A 340 11.18 4.81 1.57
N TYR A 341 11.02 6.05 2.02
CA TYR A 341 9.94 6.94 1.55
C TYR A 341 10.06 7.22 0.06
N GLU A 342 11.26 7.52 -0.44
CA GLU A 342 11.54 7.72 -1.87
C GLU A 342 11.22 6.46 -2.68
N LEU A 343 11.73 5.30 -2.25
CA LEU A 343 11.57 4.01 -2.90
C LEU A 343 10.09 3.63 -3.04
N VAL A 344 9.32 3.73 -1.95
CA VAL A 344 7.89 3.42 -1.96
C VAL A 344 7.12 4.41 -2.83
N SER A 345 7.40 5.70 -2.71
CA SER A 345 6.69 6.74 -3.48
C SER A 345 6.95 6.63 -4.97
N LYS A 346 8.19 6.34 -5.36
CA LYS A 346 8.63 6.27 -6.75
C LYS A 346 8.21 4.96 -7.41
N TYR A 347 8.48 3.83 -6.77
CA TYR A 347 8.29 2.52 -7.39
C TYR A 347 7.01 1.82 -6.98
N LYS A 348 6.24 2.32 -6.00
CA LYS A 348 4.92 1.82 -5.62
C LYS A 348 4.88 0.28 -5.43
N PRO A 349 5.77 -0.30 -4.61
CA PRO A 349 5.86 -1.75 -4.48
C PRO A 349 4.62 -2.32 -3.78
N ASP A 350 4.20 -3.51 -4.21
CA ASP A 350 3.19 -4.34 -3.55
C ASP A 350 3.77 -5.02 -2.29
N ILE A 351 5.10 -5.21 -2.22
CA ILE A 351 5.81 -5.76 -1.05
C ILE A 351 6.97 -4.86 -0.65
N VAL A 352 7.01 -4.43 0.62
CA VAL A 352 8.20 -3.84 1.22
C VAL A 352 8.83 -4.89 2.13
N TRP A 353 9.96 -5.46 1.70
CA TRP A 353 10.67 -6.50 2.44
C TRP A 353 11.91 -5.89 3.11
N ALA A 354 11.85 -5.67 4.42
CA ALA A 354 12.98 -5.17 5.20
C ALA A 354 13.92 -6.33 5.59
N ASP A 355 15.21 -6.04 5.83
CA ASP A 355 16.15 -7.05 6.33
C ASP A 355 17.27 -6.51 7.24
N MET A 356 18.05 -7.49 7.73
CA MET A 356 19.22 -7.39 8.60
C MET A 356 18.87 -6.95 10.00
N VAL A 357 18.08 -7.81 10.67
CA VAL A 357 17.59 -7.57 12.04
C VAL A 357 18.35 -8.32 13.12
N ASP A 358 19.00 -9.43 12.80
CA ASP A 358 19.41 -10.41 13.82
C ASP A 358 20.61 -10.00 14.70
N ASP A 359 21.26 -8.86 14.44
CA ASP A 359 22.34 -8.27 15.27
C ASP A 359 22.36 -6.73 15.19
N MET A 360 21.17 -6.11 15.07
CA MET A 360 21.02 -4.69 14.73
C MET A 360 20.03 -3.96 15.65
N GLY A 361 19.84 -2.66 15.42
CA GLY A 361 19.00 -1.82 16.28
C GLY A 361 17.53 -2.30 16.34
N PRO A 362 16.83 -2.04 17.47
CA PRO A 362 15.42 -2.38 17.63
C PRO A 362 14.53 -1.60 16.66
N SER A 363 13.27 -2.01 16.53
CA SER A 363 12.26 -1.34 15.69
C SER A 363 12.08 0.15 16.01
N SER A 364 12.31 0.54 17.27
CA SER A 364 12.32 1.94 17.70
C SER A 364 13.49 2.73 17.12
N TYR A 365 14.69 2.13 17.01
CA TYR A 365 15.84 2.77 16.36
C TYR A 365 15.51 3.08 14.89
N TRP A 366 14.88 2.14 14.19
CA TRP A 366 14.48 2.33 12.80
C TRP A 366 13.25 3.20 12.60
N THR A 367 12.56 3.68 13.66
CA THR A 367 11.26 4.38 13.51
C THR A 367 10.25 3.57 12.66
N ALA A 368 10.27 2.23 12.86
CA ALA A 368 9.55 1.32 12.00
C ALA A 368 8.03 1.51 12.08
N LYS A 369 7.48 1.78 13.27
CA LYS A 369 6.04 1.92 13.46
C LYS A 369 5.50 3.17 12.76
N GLU A 370 6.25 4.27 12.82
CA GLU A 370 5.94 5.51 12.13
C GLU A 370 5.93 5.31 10.61
N PHE A 371 6.97 4.66 10.08
CA PHE A 371 7.04 4.33 8.66
C PHE A 371 5.89 3.41 8.22
N LEU A 372 5.57 2.37 8.99
CA LEU A 372 4.49 1.44 8.66
C LEU A 372 3.10 2.07 8.77
N ALA A 373 2.89 2.96 9.74
CA ALA A 373 1.66 3.74 9.85
C ALA A 373 1.49 4.63 8.61
N TRP A 374 2.54 5.33 8.17
CA TRP A 374 2.52 6.07 6.90
C TRP A 374 2.28 5.14 5.70
N LEU A 375 2.95 4.00 5.66
CA LEU A 375 2.83 3.02 4.57
C LEU A 375 1.38 2.57 4.38
N PHE A 376 0.66 2.34 5.48
CA PHE A 376 -0.72 1.85 5.46
C PHE A 376 -1.79 2.95 5.41
N ASN A 377 -1.45 4.21 5.68
CA ASN A 377 -2.42 5.32 5.66
C ASN A 377 -2.29 6.24 4.44
N GLU A 378 -1.06 6.48 3.99
CA GLU A 378 -0.74 7.62 3.12
C GLU A 378 0.03 7.21 1.86
N SER A 379 0.74 6.08 1.87
CA SER A 379 1.50 5.66 0.69
C SER A 379 0.60 5.43 -0.54
N PRO A 380 1.14 5.52 -1.77
CA PRO A 380 0.40 5.22 -2.99
C PRO A 380 -0.15 3.78 -3.05
N MET A 381 0.36 2.88 -2.20
CA MET A 381 0.01 1.46 -2.16
C MET A 381 -0.68 1.05 -0.86
N LYS A 382 -1.15 2.01 -0.06
CA LYS A 382 -1.76 1.81 1.26
C LYS A 382 -2.80 0.68 1.34
N ASP A 383 -3.59 0.52 0.28
CA ASP A 383 -4.69 -0.46 0.22
C ASP A 383 -4.22 -1.90 -0.05
N THR A 384 -3.01 -2.09 -0.57
CA THR A 384 -2.57 -3.39 -1.11
C THR A 384 -1.15 -3.80 -0.71
N VAL A 385 -0.32 -2.90 -0.19
CA VAL A 385 1.07 -3.21 0.18
C VAL A 385 1.11 -4.19 1.35
N VAL A 386 2.09 -5.10 1.36
CA VAL A 386 2.40 -5.95 2.52
C VAL A 386 3.84 -5.75 2.95
N THR A 387 4.12 -6.04 4.22
CA THR A 387 5.46 -5.96 4.79
C THR A 387 5.79 -7.21 5.62
N ASN A 388 7.05 -7.62 5.64
CA ASN A 388 7.51 -8.75 6.45
C ASN A 388 7.73 -8.34 7.92
N ASP A 389 8.23 -9.28 8.72
CA ASP A 389 8.47 -9.16 10.16
C ASP A 389 9.91 -8.77 10.55
N ARG A 390 10.65 -8.14 9.64
CA ARG A 390 12.08 -7.83 9.81
C ARG A 390 12.36 -6.34 9.96
N TRP A 391 11.60 -5.69 10.83
CA TRP A 391 11.77 -4.27 11.16
C TRP A 391 12.59 -4.01 12.43
N GLY A 392 13.17 -5.07 13.00
CA GLY A 392 14.00 -5.08 14.20
C GLY A 392 14.03 -6.49 14.80
N PRO A 393 15.01 -6.81 15.65
CA PRO A 393 15.05 -8.10 16.35
C PRO A 393 13.81 -8.32 17.23
N ASP A 394 13.17 -7.25 17.69
CA ASP A 394 11.93 -7.26 18.46
C ASP A 394 10.67 -7.50 17.61
N CYS A 395 10.76 -7.43 16.27
CA CYS A 395 9.63 -7.69 15.35
C CYS A 395 9.59 -9.12 14.82
N LYS A 396 10.73 -9.80 14.72
CA LYS A 396 10.84 -11.12 14.09
C LYS A 396 9.89 -12.12 14.75
N CYS A 397 9.12 -12.84 13.94
CA CYS A 397 8.02 -13.74 14.32
C CYS A 397 6.83 -13.10 15.05
N LYS A 398 6.80 -11.77 15.23
CA LYS A 398 5.81 -11.08 16.05
C LYS A 398 4.95 -10.12 15.23
N HIS A 399 5.58 -9.16 14.56
CA HIS A 399 4.93 -8.00 13.96
C HIS A 399 5.18 -7.95 12.46
N GLY A 400 4.19 -7.57 11.66
CA GLY A 400 4.29 -7.54 10.19
C GLY A 400 3.10 -8.21 9.52
N SER A 401 2.88 -7.92 8.22
CA SER A 401 1.76 -8.52 7.47
C SER A 401 1.92 -10.03 7.33
N TYR A 402 3.16 -10.52 7.25
CA TYR A 402 3.50 -11.94 7.23
C TYR A 402 4.84 -12.20 7.93
N LYS A 403 5.05 -13.44 8.38
CA LYS A 403 6.19 -13.83 9.23
C LYS A 403 7.24 -14.61 8.45
N THR A 404 8.51 -14.31 8.70
CA THR A 404 9.68 -14.94 8.07
C THR A 404 10.63 -15.50 9.14
N CYS A 405 10.04 -16.26 10.07
CA CYS A 405 10.68 -16.73 11.29
C CYS A 405 12.01 -17.44 11.11
N THR A 406 12.12 -18.26 10.06
CA THR A 406 13.34 -18.99 9.72
C THR A 406 13.62 -18.81 8.24
N ASP A 407 14.88 -18.55 7.92
CA ASP A 407 15.36 -18.61 6.54
C ASP A 407 15.46 -20.05 6.08
N LYS A 408 15.27 -20.27 4.78
CA LYS A 408 15.36 -21.59 4.14
C LYS A 408 14.40 -22.62 4.74
N PHE A 409 13.24 -22.16 5.19
CA PHE A 409 12.16 -23.05 5.59
C PHE A 409 11.77 -23.94 4.41
N ASN A 410 11.97 -25.25 4.56
CA ASN A 410 11.51 -26.25 3.61
C ASN A 410 10.25 -26.91 4.19
N PRO A 411 9.06 -26.70 3.58
CA PRO A 411 7.83 -27.32 4.06
C PRO A 411 7.76 -28.84 3.88
N GLY A 412 8.68 -29.46 3.13
CA GLY A 412 8.72 -30.90 2.88
C GLY A 412 8.94 -31.24 1.41
#